data_AF-A0A9J6C823-F1
#
_entry.id   AF-A0A9J6C823-F1
#
_cell.length_a   1.000
_cell.length_b   1.000
_cell.length_c   1.000
_cell.angle_alpha   90.00
_cell.angle_beta   90.00
_cell.angle_gamma   90.00
#
_symmetry.space_group_name_H-M   'P 1'
#
loop_
_entity.id
_entity.type
_entity.pdbx_description
1 polymer ?
#
loop_
_entity_poly.entity_id
_entity_poly.type
_entity_poly.pdbx_seq_one_letter_code
_entity_poly.pdbx_strand_id
1 'polypeptide(L)'
;MNHLVNLGVAGFRMDACEFLFAFWEHIKPEDLRIIFGSVKPLSSENGFPQGSRHFFFQQVIEVDVEAIKRQENIVLGTITKFSYSIQLGQLLTACLSMMDNVQEIV
;
A
#
# COMPACT_ATOMS: atom_id res chain seq x y z
N MET A 1 14.79 7.76 -6.75
CA MET A 1 14.75 6.67 -5.75
C MET A 1 16.14 6.28 -5.26
N ASN A 2 17.08 5.88 -6.13
CA ASN A 2 18.44 5.51 -5.73
C ASN A 2 19.19 6.59 -4.93
N HIS A 3 19.00 7.86 -5.26
CA HIS A 3 19.55 8.96 -4.46
C HIS A 3 19.03 8.93 -3.02
N LEU A 4 17.72 8.76 -2.82
CA LEU A 4 17.09 8.69 -1.50
C LEU A 4 17.55 7.47 -0.70
N VAL A 5 17.75 6.33 -1.36
CA VAL A 5 18.33 5.13 -0.71
C VAL A 5 19.76 5.37 -0.22
N ASN A 6 20.58 6.14 -0.95
CA ASN A 6 21.91 6.52 -0.46
C ASN A 6 21.83 7.33 0.83
N LEU A 7 20.80 8.17 0.97
CA LEU A 7 20.57 9.00 2.15
C LEU A 7 19.96 8.20 3.33
N GLY A 8 19.76 6.89 3.20
CA GLY A 8 19.27 6.04 4.29
C GLY A 8 17.78 5.72 4.27
N VAL A 9 17.05 6.09 3.21
CA VAL A 9 15.64 5.72 3.08
C VAL A 9 15.49 4.20 2.92
N ALA A 10 14.72 3.57 3.82
CA ALA A 10 14.47 2.14 3.84
C ALA A 10 13.40 1.67 2.83
N GLY A 11 12.57 2.57 2.35
CA GLY A 11 11.42 2.21 1.52
C GLY A 11 10.59 3.41 1.06
N PHE A 12 9.58 3.13 0.25
CA PHE A 12 8.75 4.14 -0.41
C PHE A 12 7.26 3.82 -0.27
N ARG A 13 6.50 4.86 0.08
CA ARG A 13 5.06 4.91 -0.07
C ARG A 13 4.75 5.35 -1.49
N MET A 14 4.20 4.45 -2.29
CA MET A 14 3.84 4.75 -3.67
C MET A 14 2.40 5.31 -3.69
N ASP A 15 2.29 6.60 -4.00
CA ASP A 15 1.03 7.32 -4.10
C ASP A 15 0.26 6.94 -5.37
N ALA A 16 -1.06 6.99 -5.30
CA ALA A 16 -1.94 6.90 -6.46
C ALA A 16 -1.68 5.69 -7.40
N CYS A 17 -1.17 4.57 -6.87
CA CYS A 17 -0.88 3.39 -7.67
C CYS A 17 -2.12 2.86 -8.37
N GLU A 18 -3.30 3.02 -7.76
CA GLU A 18 -4.55 2.72 -8.43
C GLU A 18 -4.75 3.46 -9.75
N PHE A 19 -4.52 4.78 -9.79
CA PHE A 19 -4.66 5.55 -11.03
C PHE A 19 -3.66 5.11 -12.10
N LEU A 20 -2.47 4.66 -11.67
CA LEU A 20 -1.49 4.07 -12.57
C LEU A 20 -1.98 2.74 -13.18
N PHE A 21 -2.84 2.00 -12.47
CA PHE A 21 -3.38 0.72 -12.94
C PHE A 21 -4.74 0.84 -13.62
N ALA A 22 -5.53 1.87 -13.29
CA ALA A 22 -6.89 2.07 -13.77
C ALA A 22 -6.97 2.82 -15.11
N PHE A 23 -5.98 3.66 -15.43
CA PHE A 23 -5.87 4.29 -16.76
C PHE A 23 -4.89 3.51 -17.64
N TRP A 24 -5.46 2.58 -18.42
CA TRP A 24 -4.76 1.61 -19.29
C TRP A 24 -3.82 2.22 -20.35
N GLU A 25 -3.75 3.56 -20.49
CA GLU A 25 -2.92 4.24 -21.49
C GLU A 25 -1.69 4.98 -20.93
N HIS A 26 -1.53 5.13 -19.61
CA HIS A 26 -0.47 6.00 -19.06
C HIS A 26 0.72 5.30 -18.40
N ILE A 27 0.54 4.23 -17.62
CA ILE A 27 1.65 3.46 -17.04
C ILE A 27 1.30 1.97 -17.08
N LYS A 28 2.12 1.16 -17.75
CA LYS A 28 1.93 -0.30 -17.75
C LYS A 28 2.48 -0.89 -16.46
N PRO A 29 1.93 -2.02 -15.99
CA PRO A 29 2.54 -2.81 -14.91
C PRO A 29 4.03 -3.08 -15.10
N GLU A 30 4.45 -3.30 -16.36
CA GLU A 30 5.85 -3.55 -16.74
C GLU A 30 6.76 -2.34 -16.45
N ASP A 31 6.27 -1.12 -16.64
CA ASP A 31 7.06 0.08 -16.39
C ASP A 31 7.39 0.20 -14.89
N LEU A 32 6.44 -0.14 -14.03
CA LEU A 32 6.65 -0.18 -12.58
C LEU A 32 7.59 -1.30 -12.15
N ARG A 33 7.57 -2.45 -12.85
CA ARG A 33 8.56 -3.54 -12.65
C ARG A 33 9.97 -3.06 -12.93
N ILE A 34 10.15 -2.31 -14.02
CA ILE A 34 11.44 -1.74 -14.39
C ILE A 34 11.88 -0.71 -13.34
N ILE A 35 10.99 0.22 -12.96
CA ILE A 35 11.32 1.25 -11.97
C ILE A 35 11.70 0.60 -10.63
N PHE A 36 10.88 -0.29 -10.08
CA PHE A 36 11.14 -0.89 -8.77
C PHE A 36 12.33 -1.86 -8.80
N GLY A 37 12.51 -2.59 -9.90
CA GLY A 37 13.67 -3.44 -10.13
C GLY A 37 14.98 -2.67 -10.28
N SER A 38 14.94 -1.41 -10.74
CA SER A 38 16.12 -0.55 -10.88
C SER A 38 16.62 0.08 -9.57
N VAL A 39 15.88 -0.09 -8.47
CA VAL A 39 16.25 0.48 -7.18
C VAL A 39 17.31 -0.39 -6.51
N LYS A 40 18.44 0.23 -6.14
CA LYS A 40 19.57 -0.46 -5.52
C LYS A 40 19.23 -1.01 -4.13
N PRO A 41 19.95 -2.04 -3.65
CA PRO A 41 19.86 -2.49 -2.26
C PRO A 41 20.15 -1.37 -1.26
N LEU A 42 19.62 -1.51 -0.04
CA LEU A 42 19.90 -0.61 1.07
C LEU A 42 21.38 -0.73 1.49
N SER A 43 21.99 0.40 1.86
CA SER A 43 23.40 0.45 2.25
C SER A 43 23.61 -0.08 3.67
N SER A 44 24.64 -0.90 3.86
CA SER A 44 25.08 -1.32 5.19
C SER A 44 25.65 -0.18 6.04
N GLU A 45 26.12 0.89 5.40
CA GLU A 45 26.57 2.11 6.09
C GLU A 45 25.43 2.77 6.88
N ASN A 46 24.18 2.56 6.45
CA ASN A 46 22.98 3.06 7.09
C ASN A 46 22.39 2.07 8.12
N GLY A 47 23.14 1.02 8.49
CA GLY A 47 22.74 0.04 9.50
C GLY A 47 21.83 -1.10 8.98
N PHE A 48 21.62 -1.20 7.67
CA PHE A 48 20.86 -2.31 7.08
C PHE A 48 21.74 -3.56 6.88
N PRO A 49 21.20 -4.77 7.06
CA PRO A 49 21.89 -5.99 6.66
C PRO A 49 22.29 -5.94 5.18
N GLN A 50 23.44 -6.52 4.84
CA GLN A 50 23.94 -6.53 3.46
C GLN A 50 22.92 -7.18 2.51
N GLY A 51 22.64 -6.51 1.39
CA GLY A 51 21.67 -7.00 0.40
C GLY A 51 20.20 -6.79 0.77
N SER A 52 19.91 -6.07 1.86
CA SER A 52 18.54 -5.71 2.22
C SER A 52 17.85 -4.98 1.06
N ARG A 53 16.66 -5.44 0.69
CA ARG A 53 15.82 -4.77 -0.31
C ARG A 53 15.02 -3.65 0.34
N HIS A 54 14.79 -2.61 -0.43
CA HIS A 54 13.87 -1.53 -0.07
C HIS A 54 12.46 -2.06 0.07
N PHE A 55 11.70 -1.44 0.96
CA PHE A 55 10.30 -1.75 1.18
C PHE A 55 9.41 -0.88 0.29
N PHE A 56 8.51 -1.49 -0.47
CA PHE A 56 7.45 -0.78 -1.20
C PHE A 56 6.10 -1.08 -0.59
N PHE A 57 5.32 -0.03 -0.34
CA PHE A 57 3.89 -0.17 -0.11
C PHE A 57 3.11 0.79 -1.01
N GLN A 58 2.07 0.27 -1.62
CA GLN A 58 1.34 0.91 -2.72
C GLN A 58 -0.05 1.29 -2.25
N GLN A 59 -0.42 2.56 -2.44
CA GLN A 59 -1.78 2.99 -2.23
C GLN A 59 -2.63 2.56 -3.44
N VAL A 60 -3.42 1.50 -3.25
CA VAL A 60 -4.43 1.08 -4.22
C VAL A 60 -5.78 1.11 -3.52
N ILE A 61 -6.76 1.86 -4.03
CA ILE A 61 -8.12 1.83 -3.48
C ILE A 61 -8.87 0.69 -4.17
N GLU A 62 -9.59 -0.09 -3.36
CA GLU A 62 -10.39 -1.21 -3.81
C GLU A 62 -11.75 -0.67 -4.29
N VAL A 63 -11.80 -0.07 -5.48
CA VAL A 63 -13.04 0.58 -5.99
C VAL A 63 -14.03 -0.42 -6.59
N ASP A 64 -13.58 -1.59 -7.06
CA ASP A 64 -14.45 -2.65 -7.61
C ASP A 64 -13.77 -4.04 -7.57
N VAL A 65 -14.57 -5.12 -7.61
CA VAL A 65 -14.16 -6.54 -7.60
C VAL A 65 -13.25 -6.89 -8.79
N GLU A 66 -13.45 -6.25 -9.94
CA GLU A 66 -12.57 -6.42 -11.11
C GLU A 66 -11.20 -5.75 -10.93
N ALA A 67 -11.14 -4.63 -10.21
CA ALA A 67 -9.88 -3.97 -9.89
C ALA A 67 -9.03 -4.84 -8.96
N ILE A 68 -9.66 -5.58 -8.04
CA ILE A 68 -9.00 -6.52 -7.13
C ILE A 68 -8.33 -7.68 -7.89
N LYS A 69 -8.99 -8.26 -8.90
CA LYS A 69 -8.36 -9.30 -9.74
C LYS A 69 -7.17 -8.80 -10.57
N ARG A 70 -7.14 -7.50 -10.94
CA ARG A 70 -5.98 -6.90 -11.61
C ARG A 70 -4.83 -6.62 -10.64
N GLN A 71 -5.11 -6.38 -9.36
CA GLN A 71 -4.08 -6.13 -8.33
C GLN A 71 -3.10 -7.30 -8.19
N GLU A 72 -3.58 -8.55 -8.23
CA GLU A 72 -2.75 -9.75 -8.04
C GLU A 72 -1.59 -9.88 -9.05
N ASN A 73 -1.75 -9.35 -10.26
CA ASN A 73 -0.74 -9.46 -11.32
C ASN A 73 0.32 -8.34 -11.29
N ILE A 74 0.16 -7.35 -10.40
CA ILE A 74 0.97 -6.13 -10.38
C ILE A 74 1.61 -5.88 -9.00
N VAL A 75 1.44 -6.82 -8.07
CA VAL A 75 2.02 -6.73 -6.73
C VAL A 75 3.55 -6.82 -6.80
N LEU A 76 4.22 -5.68 -6.71
CA LEU A 76 5.68 -5.58 -6.58
C LEU A 76 6.15 -5.22 -5.16
N GLY A 77 5.23 -5.30 -4.19
CA GLY A 77 5.44 -4.92 -2.80
C GLY A 77 4.15 -5.12 -1.99
N THR A 78 4.01 -4.43 -0.87
CA THR A 78 2.77 -4.47 -0.08
C THR A 78 1.73 -3.54 -0.70
N ILE A 79 0.44 -3.81 -0.47
CA ILE A 79 -0.68 -2.92 -0.85
C ILE A 79 -1.38 -2.44 0.41
N THR A 80 -1.76 -1.17 0.43
CA THR A 80 -2.60 -0.60 1.48
C THR A 80 -4.01 -1.18 1.38
N LYS A 81 -4.41 -1.99 2.37
CA LYS A 81 -5.78 -2.53 2.48
C LYS A 81 -6.71 -1.55 3.17
N PHE A 82 -7.45 -0.77 2.39
CA PHE A 82 -8.44 0.16 2.91
C PHE A 82 -9.64 -0.54 3.56
N SER A 83 -9.96 -1.76 3.12
CA SER A 83 -11.01 -2.60 3.69
C SER A 83 -10.87 -2.82 5.19
N TYR A 84 -9.65 -2.95 5.73
CA TYR A 84 -9.44 -3.09 7.17
C TYR A 84 -9.93 -1.87 7.96
N SER A 85 -9.60 -0.66 7.50
CA SER A 85 -10.05 0.57 8.16
C SER A 85 -11.57 0.73 8.09
N ILE A 86 -12.18 0.38 6.96
CA ILE A 86 -13.64 0.43 6.79
C ILE A 86 -14.33 -0.54 7.75
N GLN A 87 -13.88 -1.80 7.80
CA GLN A 87 -14.46 -2.83 8.67
C GLN A 87 -14.31 -2.48 10.16
N LEU A 88 -13.14 -1.98 10.57
CA LEU A 88 -12.92 -1.52 11.94
C LEU A 88 -13.82 -0.33 12.29
N GLY A 89 -13.97 0.64 11.38
CA GLY A 89 -14.87 1.78 11.58
C GLY A 89 -16.33 1.35 11.76
N GLN A 90 -16.80 0.42 10.92
CA GLN A 90 -18.15 -0.15 11.03
C GLN A 90 -18.36 -0.87 12.37
N LEU A 91 -17.39 -1.68 12.81
CA LEU A 91 -17.46 -2.39 14.09
C LEU A 91 -17.53 -1.42 15.27
N LEU A 92 -16.66 -0.40 15.30
CA LEU A 92 -16.65 0.59 16.37
C LEU A 92 -17.96 1.38 16.42
N THR A 93 -18.51 1.73 15.26
CA THR A 93 -19.80 2.45 15.17
C THR A 93 -20.95 1.59 15.68
N ALA A 94 -20.96 0.29 15.35
CA ALA A 94 -21.95 -0.65 15.87
C ALA A 94 -21.85 -0.84 17.38
N CYS A 95 -20.64 -0.92 17.94
CA CYS A 95 -20.46 -1.01 19.40
C CYS A 95 -21.00 0.24 20.11
N LEU A 96 -20.75 1.43 19.59
CA LEU A 96 -21.27 2.68 20.16
C LEU A 96 -22.79 2.72 20.14
N SER A 97 -23.42 2.37 19.01
CA SER A 97 -24.89 2.34 18.92
C SER A 97 -25.51 1.31 19.86
N MET A 98 -24.84 0.19 20.13
CA MET A 98 -25.29 -0.76 21.15
C MET A 98 -25.20 -0.20 22.57
N MET A 99 -24.17 0.61 22.88
CA MET A 99 -24.02 1.24 24.20
C MET A 99 -25.07 2.33 24.45
N ASP A 100 -25.39 3.14 23.43
CA ASP A 100 -26.44 4.15 23.52
C ASP A 100 -27.81 3.51 23.82
N ASN A 101 -28.11 2.39 23.15
CA ASN A 101 -29.34 1.62 23.39
C ASN A 101 -29.41 0.98 24.79
N VAL A 102 -28.27 0.69 25.43
CA VAL A 102 -28.25 0.16 26.81
C VAL A 102 -28.54 1.26 27.83
N GLN A 103 -28.13 2.50 27.56
CA GLN A 103 -28.43 3.64 28.45
C GLN A 103 -29.91 4.04 28.41
N GLU A 104 -30.64 3.79 27.32
CA GLU A 104 -32.10 4.05 27.26
C GLU A 104 -32.94 3.02 28.03
N ILE A 105 -32.37 1.87 28.41
CA ILE A 105 -33.08 0.77 29.09
C ILE A 105 -32.93 0.84 30.63
N VAL A 106 -32.07 1.71 31.16
CA VAL A 106 -31.86 1.93 32.61
C VAL A 106 -32.46 3.27 33.04
#